data_AF-A0AAW4RI97-F1
#
_entry.id   AF-A0AAW4RI97-F1
#
_cell.length_a   1.000
_cell.length_b   1.000
_cell.length_c   1.000
_cell.angle_alpha   90.00
_cell.angle_beta   90.00
_cell.angle_gamma   90.00
#
_symmetry.space_group_name_H-M   'P 1'
#
loop_
_entity.id
_entity.type
_entity.pdbx_description
1 polymer ?
#
loop_
_entity_poly.entity_id
_entity_poly.type
_entity_poly.pdbx_seq_one_letter_code
_entity_poly.pdbx_strand_id
1 'polypeptide(L)'
;MTDSPGHGTLAVGGDFANVLDGEDYLAMLNSRDEATVVLKAHLILEEFLNIWASKLTGTEDLFAGGFVSFKTKLSIARNLGLAHDLYKALDKYNDIRNKYSHRRKYQADGQLVSSLSSVVDAAVPNLKMVSCSTFEIQSSGIDQNGVRHEMNYTWPDCDNGKKFLIILIVLVLKLTHWMQVSFQERGISYMLITSLPTHERGGP
;
A
#
# COMPACT_ATOMS: atom_id res chain seq x y z
N MET A 1 16.90 -18.01 -28.87
CA MET A 1 18.06 -17.26 -28.32
C MET A 1 17.46 -16.25 -27.36
N THR A 2 17.70 -16.48 -26.07
CA THR A 2 17.27 -15.74 -24.86
C THR A 2 15.78 -15.39 -24.72
N ASP A 3 15.02 -16.36 -24.20
CA ASP A 3 13.82 -16.09 -23.41
C ASP A 3 14.23 -15.26 -22.19
N SER A 4 13.75 -14.01 -22.11
CA SER A 4 13.74 -13.26 -20.86
C SER A 4 12.78 -13.94 -19.89
N PRO A 5 13.15 -14.13 -18.61
CA PRO A 5 12.24 -14.74 -17.64
C PRO A 5 10.99 -13.87 -17.52
N GLY A 6 9.85 -14.43 -17.91
CA GLY A 6 8.55 -13.78 -17.81
C GLY A 6 8.34 -13.29 -16.37
N HIS A 7 8.27 -11.97 -16.20
CA HIS A 7 7.92 -11.36 -14.93
C HIS A 7 6.43 -11.64 -14.73
N GLY A 8 6.11 -12.72 -14.03
CA GLY A 8 4.74 -13.06 -13.68
C GLY A 8 4.18 -11.97 -12.76
N THR A 9 3.29 -11.14 -13.27
CA THR A 9 2.47 -10.25 -12.44
C THR A 9 1.37 -11.08 -11.80
N LEU A 10 1.39 -11.18 -10.46
CA LEU A 10 0.33 -11.83 -9.69
C LEU A 10 -0.70 -10.77 -9.31
N ALA A 11 -1.88 -10.82 -9.91
CA ALA A 11 -3.01 -10.03 -9.41
C ALA A 11 -3.44 -10.61 -8.06
N VAL A 12 -3.54 -9.77 -7.04
CA VAL A 12 -4.02 -10.17 -5.71
C VAL A 12 -5.41 -9.55 -5.51
N GLY A 13 -6.42 -10.41 -5.39
CA GLY A 13 -7.81 -10.08 -5.14
C GLY A 13 -8.36 -10.77 -3.88
N GLY A 14 -9.68 -10.83 -3.76
CA GLY A 14 -10.36 -11.29 -2.55
C GLY A 14 -10.52 -10.16 -1.53
N ASP A 15 -10.33 -10.44 -0.24
CA ASP A 15 -10.50 -9.44 0.83
C ASP A 15 -9.50 -8.28 0.73
N PHE A 16 -8.42 -8.44 -0.04
CA PHE A 16 -7.38 -7.43 -0.26
C PHE A 16 -7.46 -6.74 -1.64
N ALA A 17 -8.51 -6.99 -2.43
CA ALA A 17 -8.60 -6.46 -3.80
C ALA A 17 -8.50 -4.93 -3.86
N ASN A 18 -9.22 -4.23 -2.98
CA ASN A 18 -9.27 -2.76 -2.96
C ASN A 18 -7.93 -2.12 -2.57
N VAL A 19 -7.14 -2.78 -1.73
CA VAL A 19 -5.84 -2.24 -1.26
C VAL A 19 -4.70 -2.52 -2.23
N LEU A 20 -4.92 -3.36 -3.24
CA LEU A 20 -3.95 -3.79 -4.26
C LEU A 20 -4.43 -3.44 -5.68
N ASP A 21 -5.33 -2.46 -5.82
CA ASP A 21 -5.83 -2.00 -7.11
C ASP A 21 -4.72 -1.28 -7.92
N GLY A 22 -4.29 -1.92 -9.02
CA GLY A 22 -3.25 -1.41 -9.89
C GLY A 22 -3.53 -0.02 -10.48
N GLU A 23 -4.80 0.33 -10.73
CA GLU A 23 -5.17 1.64 -11.27
C GLU A 23 -4.87 2.76 -10.26
N ASP A 24 -5.05 2.49 -8.97
CA ASP A 24 -4.74 3.47 -7.93
C ASP A 24 -3.23 3.71 -7.82
N TYR A 25 -2.41 2.64 -7.88
CA TYR A 25 -0.95 2.79 -7.88
C TYR A 25 -0.44 3.49 -9.13
N LEU A 26 -1.00 3.18 -10.31
CA LEU A 26 -0.67 3.89 -11.56
C LEU A 26 -1.07 5.37 -11.51
N ALA A 27 -2.25 5.68 -10.96
CA ALA A 27 -2.68 7.06 -10.78
C ALA A 27 -1.77 7.84 -9.82
N MET A 28 -1.32 7.21 -8.72
CA MET A 28 -0.35 7.81 -7.81
C MET A 28 1.02 7.99 -8.46
N LEU A 29 1.49 7.00 -9.22
CA LEU A 29 2.78 7.04 -9.92
C LEU A 29 2.84 8.19 -10.95
N ASN A 30 1.74 8.39 -11.68
CA ASN A 30 1.60 9.44 -12.69
C ASN A 30 1.28 10.82 -12.09
N SER A 31 1.01 10.91 -10.78
CA SER A 31 0.71 12.18 -10.12
C SER A 31 1.97 13.05 -10.00
N ARG A 32 1.81 14.34 -10.31
CA ARG A 32 2.80 15.39 -10.02
C ARG A 32 2.53 16.10 -8.71
N ASP A 33 1.38 15.83 -8.08
CA ASP A 33 0.98 16.42 -6.81
C ASP A 33 1.19 15.41 -5.67
N GLU A 34 2.13 15.76 -4.79
CA GLU A 34 2.48 15.01 -3.58
C GLU A 34 1.27 14.85 -2.64
N ALA A 35 0.42 15.88 -2.52
CA ALA A 35 -0.75 15.83 -1.65
C ALA A 35 -1.74 14.76 -2.13
N THR A 36 -1.96 14.68 -3.44
CA THR A 36 -2.81 13.65 -4.05
C THR A 36 -2.30 12.23 -3.75
N VAL A 37 -0.99 11.99 -3.84
CA VAL A 37 -0.40 10.68 -3.50
C VAL A 37 -0.65 10.35 -2.02
N VAL A 38 -0.36 11.28 -1.12
CA VAL A 38 -0.53 11.06 0.33
C VAL A 38 -1.99 10.83 0.71
N LEU A 39 -2.93 11.54 0.08
CA LEU A 39 -4.36 11.39 0.34
C LEU A 39 -4.93 10.07 -0.21
N LYS A 40 -4.54 9.65 -1.42
CA LYS A 40 -4.94 8.32 -1.95
C LYS A 40 -4.40 7.18 -1.11
N ALA A 41 -3.11 7.25 -0.76
CA ALA A 41 -2.47 6.29 0.12
C ALA A 41 -3.20 6.14 1.47
N HIS A 42 -3.69 7.25 2.03
CA HIS A 42 -4.46 7.23 3.26
C HIS A 42 -5.76 6.42 3.16
N LEU A 43 -6.47 6.50 2.03
CA LEU A 43 -7.69 5.71 1.80
C LEU A 43 -7.37 4.22 1.73
N ILE A 44 -6.28 3.84 1.07
CA ILE A 44 -5.79 2.46 1.01
C ILE A 44 -5.45 1.94 2.42
N LEU A 45 -4.74 2.73 3.21
CA LEU A 45 -4.38 2.35 4.58
C LEU A 45 -5.60 2.28 5.51
N GLU A 46 -6.64 3.09 5.26
CA GLU A 46 -7.88 3.01 6.02
C GLU A 46 -8.63 1.69 5.72
N GLU A 47 -8.60 1.23 4.48
CA GLU A 47 -9.22 -0.02 4.10
C GLU A 47 -8.59 -1.23 4.79
N PHE A 48 -7.28 -1.23 5.04
CA PHE A 48 -6.65 -2.23 5.92
C PHE A 48 -7.25 -2.23 7.33
N LEU A 49 -7.54 -1.06 7.90
CA LEU A 49 -8.17 -0.98 9.22
C LEU A 49 -9.59 -1.54 9.20
N ASN A 50 -10.34 -1.30 8.12
CA ASN A 50 -11.68 -1.86 7.92
C ASN A 50 -11.61 -3.39 7.82
N ILE A 51 -10.75 -3.93 6.95
CA ILE A 51 -10.54 -5.37 6.78
C ILE A 51 -10.20 -6.04 8.12
N TRP A 52 -9.20 -5.50 8.83
CA TRP A 52 -8.77 -6.05 10.12
C TRP A 52 -9.90 -6.08 11.14
N ALA A 53 -10.60 -4.95 11.29
CA ALA A 53 -11.69 -4.81 12.23
C ALA A 53 -12.83 -5.78 11.91
N SER A 54 -13.36 -5.73 10.68
CA SER A 54 -14.47 -6.56 10.22
C SER A 54 -14.18 -8.06 10.35
N LYS A 55 -12.97 -8.51 9.97
CA LYS A 55 -12.59 -9.92 10.10
C LYS A 55 -12.52 -10.40 11.54
N LEU A 56 -12.10 -9.54 12.48
CA LEU A 56 -12.03 -9.92 13.89
C LEU A 56 -13.37 -9.88 14.62
N THR A 57 -14.26 -8.97 14.23
CA THR A 57 -15.57 -8.83 14.87
C THR A 57 -16.64 -9.70 14.21
N GLY A 58 -16.35 -10.28 13.05
CA GLY A 58 -17.33 -11.05 12.26
C GLY A 58 -18.46 -10.17 11.70
N THR A 59 -18.20 -8.87 11.55
CA THR A 59 -19.15 -7.90 10.99
C THR A 59 -18.74 -7.56 9.56
N GLU A 60 -19.70 -7.17 8.72
CA GLU A 60 -19.40 -6.70 7.35
C GLU A 60 -18.57 -5.40 7.39
N ASP A 61 -19.04 -4.40 8.14
CA ASP A 61 -18.31 -3.17 8.43
C ASP A 61 -18.50 -2.77 9.89
N LEU A 62 -17.44 -2.86 10.69
CA LEU A 62 -17.47 -2.46 12.11
C LEU A 62 -17.74 -0.95 12.28
N PHE A 63 -17.38 -0.14 11.29
CA PHE A 63 -17.44 1.31 11.37
C PHE A 63 -18.68 1.90 10.67
N ALA A 64 -19.63 1.05 10.25
CA ALA A 64 -20.89 1.49 9.67
C ALA A 64 -21.73 2.33 10.66
N GLY A 65 -22.58 3.22 10.12
CA GLY A 65 -23.53 4.00 10.90
C GLY A 65 -23.09 5.43 11.28
N GLY A 66 -21.90 5.86 10.87
CA GLY A 66 -21.45 7.24 11.02
C GLY A 66 -20.02 7.48 10.57
N PHE A 67 -19.58 8.74 10.58
CA PHE A 67 -18.19 9.06 10.32
C PHE A 67 -17.31 8.62 11.50
N VAL A 68 -16.36 7.72 11.23
CA VAL A 68 -15.32 7.31 12.19
C VAL A 68 -13.96 7.73 11.64
N SER A 69 -13.26 8.60 12.36
CA SER A 69 -11.96 9.09 11.92
C SER A 69 -10.91 7.98 11.84
N PHE A 70 -9.95 8.10 10.93
CA PHE A 70 -8.81 7.17 10.83
C PHE A 70 -8.11 6.93 12.17
N LYS A 71 -7.86 7.98 12.96
CA LYS A 71 -7.20 7.85 14.28
C LYS A 71 -8.03 7.00 15.24
N THR A 72 -9.36 7.15 15.20
CA THR A 72 -10.29 6.31 15.96
C THR A 72 -10.24 4.87 15.47
N LYS A 73 -10.35 4.63 14.15
CA LYS A 73 -10.24 3.29 13.54
C LYS A 73 -8.91 2.61 13.92
N LEU A 74 -7.80 3.34 13.84
CA LEU A 74 -6.46 2.84 14.17
C LEU A 74 -6.34 2.47 15.66
N SER A 75 -6.95 3.26 16.55
CA SER A 75 -6.98 2.97 17.99
C SER A 75 -7.81 1.72 18.29
N ILE A 76 -8.95 1.56 17.62
CA ILE A 76 -9.78 0.36 17.72
C ILE A 76 -9.03 -0.86 17.17
N ALA A 77 -8.41 -0.76 15.99
CA ALA A 77 -7.61 -1.83 15.42
C ALA A 77 -6.46 -2.29 16.33
N ARG A 78 -5.79 -1.35 17.02
CA ARG A 78 -4.80 -1.65 18.07
C ARG A 78 -5.41 -2.44 19.22
N ASN A 79 -6.58 -2.06 19.71
CA ASN A 79 -7.28 -2.79 20.77
C ASN A 79 -7.72 -4.19 20.32
N LEU A 80 -7.97 -4.36 19.02
CA LEU A 80 -8.23 -5.66 18.37
C LEU A 80 -6.94 -6.46 18.08
N GLY A 81 -5.78 -5.95 18.50
CA GLY A 81 -4.50 -6.66 18.43
C GLY A 81 -3.70 -6.42 17.16
N LEU A 82 -3.87 -5.26 16.50
CA LEU A 82 -2.92 -4.76 15.49
C LEU A 82 -1.52 -4.61 16.11
N ALA A 83 -0.49 -5.07 15.42
CA ALA A 83 0.87 -4.99 15.91
C ALA A 83 1.32 -3.53 16.15
N HIS A 84 2.10 -3.34 17.21
CA HIS A 84 2.47 -2.01 17.70
C HIS A 84 3.37 -1.22 16.74
N ASP A 85 4.22 -1.91 16.00
CA ASP A 85 5.07 -1.35 14.95
C ASP A 85 4.26 -0.88 13.73
N LEU A 86 3.27 -1.67 13.29
CA LEU A 86 2.30 -1.27 12.26
C LEU A 86 1.45 -0.08 12.73
N TYR A 87 1.02 -0.07 13.99
CA TYR A 87 0.35 1.09 14.58
C TYR A 87 1.19 2.36 14.47
N LYS A 88 2.48 2.30 14.83
CA LYS A 88 3.39 3.44 14.73
C LYS A 88 3.55 3.93 13.28
N ALA A 89 3.68 3.01 12.33
CA ALA A 89 3.79 3.34 10.92
C ALA A 89 2.54 4.06 10.39
N LEU A 90 1.36 3.49 10.64
CA LEU A 90 0.07 4.06 10.23
C LEU A 90 -0.20 5.41 10.91
N ASP A 91 0.12 5.54 12.19
CA ASP A 91 -0.08 6.78 12.94
C ASP A 91 0.80 7.90 12.40
N LYS A 92 2.07 7.60 12.13
CA LYS A 92 3.00 8.55 11.53
C LYS A 92 2.56 8.96 10.12
N TYR A 93 2.05 8.03 9.34
CA TYR A 93 1.48 8.33 8.03
C TYR A 93 0.30 9.30 8.15
N ASN A 94 -0.61 9.05 9.10
CA ASN A 94 -1.76 9.91 9.37
C ASN A 94 -1.35 11.32 9.82
N ASP A 95 -0.33 11.45 10.67
CA ASP A 95 0.22 12.76 11.06
C ASP A 95 0.74 13.56 9.87
N ILE A 96 1.38 12.88 8.91
CA ILE A 96 1.86 13.50 7.68
C ILE A 96 0.67 13.90 6.80
N ARG A 97 -0.30 13.02 6.60
CA ARG A 97 -1.55 13.31 5.87
C ARG A 97 -2.25 14.55 6.43
N ASN A 98 -2.36 14.67 7.76
CA ASN A 98 -3.01 15.80 8.41
C ASN A 98 -2.33 17.13 8.08
N LYS A 99 -1.00 17.15 7.85
CA LYS A 99 -0.31 18.36 7.42
C LYS A 99 -0.76 18.81 6.04
N TYR A 100 -0.92 17.89 5.09
CA TYR A 100 -1.42 18.23 3.74
C TYR A 100 -2.88 18.70 3.76
N SER A 101 -3.75 18.12 4.60
CA SER A 101 -5.15 18.54 4.67
C SER A 101 -5.35 19.91 5.33
N HIS A 102 -4.46 20.33 6.24
CA HIS A 102 -4.59 21.61 6.94
C HIS A 102 -3.77 22.76 6.34
N ARG A 103 -2.78 22.48 5.49
CA ARG A 103 -1.83 23.48 4.97
C ARG A 103 -1.77 23.43 3.45
N ARG A 104 -2.46 24.38 2.80
CA ARG A 104 -2.62 24.44 1.33
C ARG A 104 -1.33 24.40 0.50
N LYS A 105 -0.18 24.83 1.05
CA LYS A 105 1.13 24.84 0.37
C LYS A 105 2.18 24.01 1.10
N TYR A 106 1.74 22.99 1.84
CA TYR A 106 2.68 22.12 2.54
C TYR A 106 3.38 21.19 1.55
N GLN A 107 4.68 21.04 1.77
CA GLN A 107 5.53 20.05 1.13
C GLN A 107 6.29 19.35 2.24
N ALA A 108 6.41 18.03 2.15
CA ALA A 108 7.27 17.30 3.07
C ALA A 108 8.73 17.69 2.84
N ASP A 109 9.48 17.89 3.92
CA ASP A 109 10.93 17.88 3.83
C ASP A 109 11.45 16.44 3.72
N GLY A 110 12.67 16.28 3.20
CA GLY A 110 13.28 14.96 3.03
C GLY A 110 13.53 14.22 4.36
N GLN A 111 13.66 14.95 5.48
CA GLN A 111 13.87 14.36 6.79
C GLN A 111 12.59 13.65 7.27
N LEU A 112 11.42 14.25 7.07
CA LEU A 112 10.13 13.68 7.39
C LEU A 112 9.84 12.43 6.55
N VAL A 113 10.15 12.46 5.25
CA VAL A 113 10.03 11.29 4.36
C VAL A 113 10.95 10.16 4.83
N SER A 114 12.22 10.46 5.10
CA SER A 114 13.20 9.47 5.58
C SER A 114 12.84 8.92 6.97
N SER A 115 12.23 9.75 7.81
CA SER A 115 11.78 9.35 9.12
C SER A 115 10.56 8.42 9.02
N LEU A 116 9.66 8.65 8.06
CA LEU A 116 8.54 7.73 7.79
C LEU A 116 9.05 6.41 7.23
N SER A 117 9.94 6.43 6.24
CA SER A 117 10.51 5.21 5.64
C SER A 117 11.20 4.35 6.68
N SER A 118 11.99 4.96 7.58
CA SER A 118 12.66 4.23 8.67
C SER A 118 11.68 3.52 9.62
N VAL A 119 10.52 4.14 9.89
CA VAL A 119 9.48 3.51 10.73
C VAL A 119 8.80 2.37 9.98
N VAL A 120 8.56 2.51 8.68
CA VAL A 120 7.99 1.45 7.84
C VAL A 120 8.97 0.30 7.68
N ASP A 121 10.26 0.58 7.46
CA ASP A 121 11.33 -0.43 7.36
C ASP A 121 11.47 -1.26 8.62
N ALA A 122 11.30 -0.64 9.80
CA ALA A 122 11.34 -1.32 11.09
C ALA A 122 10.06 -2.12 11.42
N ALA A 123 8.96 -1.93 10.68
CA ALA A 123 7.72 -2.66 10.91
C ALA A 123 7.80 -4.11 10.41
N VAL A 124 7.16 -5.01 11.15
CA VAL A 124 7.13 -6.47 10.92
C VAL A 124 8.55 -7.03 10.85
N PRO A 125 9.32 -6.99 11.95
CA PRO A 125 10.77 -7.27 11.95
C PRO A 125 11.12 -8.70 11.51
N ASN A 126 10.18 -9.64 11.60
CA ASN A 126 10.38 -11.03 11.19
C ASN A 126 10.22 -11.24 9.68
N LEU A 127 9.68 -10.25 8.95
CA LEU A 127 9.52 -10.33 7.50
C LEU A 127 10.80 -9.85 6.81
N LYS A 128 11.43 -10.75 6.05
CA LYS A 128 12.53 -10.39 5.15
C LYS A 128 11.98 -9.70 3.91
N MET A 129 12.02 -8.38 3.90
CA MET A 129 11.62 -7.53 2.78
C MET A 129 12.70 -6.49 2.53
N VAL A 130 12.83 -6.06 1.27
CA VAL A 130 13.72 -4.96 0.91
C VAL A 130 13.30 -3.68 1.63
N SER A 131 14.28 -2.83 1.96
CA SER A 131 14.00 -1.52 2.56
C SER A 131 13.37 -0.57 1.54
N CYS A 132 12.67 0.46 2.00
CA CYS A 132 12.15 1.53 1.14
C CYS A 132 13.25 2.16 0.28
N SER A 133 14.46 2.35 0.82
CA SER A 133 15.57 2.98 0.10
C SER A 133 16.14 2.15 -1.05
N THR A 134 15.92 0.83 -1.02
CA THR A 134 16.39 -0.14 -2.01
C THR A 134 15.27 -0.63 -2.93
N PHE A 135 14.03 -0.27 -2.65
CA PHE A 135 12.87 -0.67 -3.45
C PHE A 135 12.84 0.16 -4.74
N GLU A 136 12.60 -0.51 -5.86
CA GLU A 136 12.53 0.12 -7.18
C GLU A 136 11.13 -0.08 -7.77
N ILE A 137 10.57 0.98 -8.37
CA ILE A 137 9.34 0.87 -9.14
C ILE A 137 9.72 0.86 -10.61
N GLN A 138 9.37 -0.23 -11.30
CA GLN A 138 9.49 -0.32 -12.75
C GLN A 138 8.11 -0.16 -13.37
N SER A 139 8.01 0.75 -14.34
CA SER A 139 6.77 0.93 -15.12
C SER A 139 7.10 0.91 -16.60
N SER A 140 6.27 0.23 -17.38
CA SER A 140 6.31 0.30 -18.84
C SER A 140 4.97 0.77 -19.37
N GLY A 141 4.99 1.68 -20.34
CA GLY A 141 3.77 2.21 -20.95
C GLY A 141 3.99 2.59 -22.41
N ILE A 142 2.90 2.81 -23.13
CA ILE A 142 2.93 3.33 -24.49
C ILE A 142 2.55 4.80 -24.43
N ASP A 143 3.34 5.66 -25.06
CA ASP A 143 3.01 7.08 -25.15
C ASP A 143 1.93 7.36 -26.20
N GLN A 144 1.52 8.62 -26.28
CA GLN A 144 0.54 9.13 -27.25
C GLN A 144 0.96 8.96 -28.73
N ASN A 145 2.22 8.59 -29.00
CA ASN A 145 2.75 8.33 -30.35
C ASN A 145 2.93 6.82 -30.63
N GLY A 146 2.52 5.94 -29.71
CA GLY A 146 2.68 4.50 -29.87
C GLY A 146 4.08 3.98 -29.49
N VAL A 147 4.94 4.82 -28.91
CA VAL A 147 6.30 4.41 -28.51
C VAL A 147 6.27 3.84 -27.10
N ARG A 148 6.88 2.67 -26.91
CA ARG A 148 7.03 2.04 -25.59
C ARG A 148 8.13 2.75 -24.82
N HIS A 149 7.80 3.20 -23.61
CA HIS A 149 8.74 3.74 -22.64
C HIS A 149 8.81 2.83 -21.42
N GLU A 150 10.03 2.61 -20.94
CA GLU A 150 10.31 1.95 -19.68
C GLU A 150 10.95 2.98 -18.74
N MET A 151 10.41 3.07 -17.53
CA MET A 151 10.90 3.97 -16.50
C MET A 151 11.21 3.15 -15.26
N ASN A 152 12.39 3.38 -14.70
CA ASN A 152 12.78 2.84 -13.40
C ASN A 152 12.89 3.99 -12.40
N TYR A 153 12.26 3.84 -11.26
CA TYR A 153 12.20 4.83 -10.19
C TYR A 153 12.94 4.29 -8.97
N THR A 154 14.13 4.86 -8.73
CA THR A 154 14.96 4.53 -7.57
C THR A 154 14.79 5.59 -6.48
N TRP A 155 15.02 5.23 -5.22
CA TRP A 155 14.93 6.17 -4.10
C TRP A 155 15.71 7.49 -4.26
N PRO A 156 17.01 7.49 -4.63
CA PRO A 156 17.77 8.75 -4.75
C PRO A 156 17.25 9.67 -5.86
N ASP A 157 16.73 9.09 -6.95
CA ASP A 157 16.33 9.83 -8.15
C ASP A 157 14.87 10.32 -8.09
N CYS A 158 14.12 9.87 -7.08
CA CYS A 158 12.70 10.18 -6.93
C CYS A 158 12.42 11.49 -6.18
N ASP A 159 11.39 12.20 -6.66
CA ASP A 159 10.69 13.20 -5.87
C ASP A 159 10.00 12.58 -4.64
N ASN A 160 9.58 13.44 -3.72
CA ASN A 160 8.95 12.99 -2.49
C ASN A 160 7.60 12.27 -2.72
N GLY A 161 6.85 12.62 -3.78
CA GLY A 161 5.62 11.93 -4.14
C GLY A 161 5.88 10.45 -4.45
N LYS A 162 6.89 10.16 -5.26
CA LYS A 162 7.32 8.79 -5.59
C LYS A 162 7.92 8.09 -4.37
N LYS A 163 8.63 8.79 -3.50
CA LYS A 163 9.09 8.23 -2.21
C LYS A 163 7.92 7.83 -1.32
N PHE A 164 6.87 8.65 -1.21
CA PHE A 164 5.64 8.29 -0.49
C PHE A 164 4.97 7.06 -1.11
N LEU A 165 4.94 6.95 -2.44
CA LEU A 165 4.43 5.78 -3.12
C LEU A 165 5.23 4.52 -2.79
N ILE A 166 6.57 4.58 -2.81
CA ILE A 166 7.43 3.46 -2.41
C ILE A 166 7.14 3.06 -0.96
N ILE A 167 7.08 4.03 -0.04
CA ILE A 167 6.75 3.79 1.37
C ILE A 167 5.38 3.09 1.50
N LEU A 168 4.38 3.57 0.76
CA LEU A 168 3.05 2.96 0.75
C LEU A 168 3.12 1.51 0.28
N ILE A 169 3.76 1.23 -0.86
CA ILE A 169 3.86 -0.12 -1.43
C ILE A 169 4.51 -1.06 -0.41
N VAL A 170 5.65 -0.67 0.18
CA VAL A 170 6.33 -1.48 1.20
C VAL A 170 5.42 -1.70 2.42
N LEU A 171 4.71 -0.67 2.89
CA LEU A 171 3.80 -0.79 4.02
C LEU A 171 2.60 -1.69 3.73
N VAL A 172 2.02 -1.60 2.53
CA VAL A 172 0.91 -2.44 2.06
C VAL A 172 1.35 -3.91 2.02
N LEU A 173 2.53 -4.21 1.46
CA LEU A 173 3.06 -5.57 1.43
C LEU A 173 3.28 -6.13 2.84
N LYS A 174 3.80 -5.31 3.76
CA LYS A 174 3.98 -5.67 5.18
C LYS A 174 2.65 -5.92 5.89
N LEU A 175 1.65 -5.05 5.70
CA LEU A 175 0.32 -5.18 6.26
C LEU A 175 -0.37 -6.46 5.75
N THR A 176 -0.35 -6.69 4.44
CA THR A 176 -0.93 -7.88 3.82
C THR A 176 -0.29 -9.15 4.39
N HIS A 177 1.04 -9.22 4.44
CA HIS A 177 1.73 -10.38 5.00
C HIS A 177 1.38 -10.60 6.48
N TRP A 178 1.46 -9.54 7.29
CA TRP A 178 1.19 -9.63 8.72
C TRP A 178 -0.27 -10.03 9.03
N MET A 179 -1.23 -9.50 8.27
CA MET A 179 -2.64 -9.88 8.43
C MET A 179 -2.89 -11.33 8.05
N GLN A 180 -2.29 -11.82 6.96
CA GLN A 180 -2.41 -13.23 6.58
C GLN A 180 -1.89 -14.17 7.67
N VAL A 181 -0.69 -13.89 8.20
CA VAL A 181 -0.12 -14.67 9.31
C VAL A 181 -1.03 -14.59 10.54
N SER A 182 -1.47 -13.39 10.91
CA SER A 182 -2.34 -13.19 12.08
C SER A 182 -3.69 -13.87 11.95
N PHE A 183 -4.27 -13.89 10.75
CA PHE A 183 -5.53 -14.60 10.49
C PHE A 183 -5.34 -16.11 10.57
N GLN A 184 -4.25 -16.65 10.02
CA GLN A 184 -3.94 -18.08 10.13
C GLN A 184 -3.74 -18.52 11.58
N GLU A 185 -2.95 -17.77 12.36
CA GLU A 185 -2.69 -18.07 13.77
C GLU A 185 -3.96 -18.02 14.63
N ARG A 186 -4.92 -17.16 14.27
CA ARG A 186 -6.19 -16.98 14.99
C ARG A 186 -7.34 -17.82 14.43
N GLY A 187 -7.12 -18.60 13.37
CA GLY A 187 -8.16 -19.40 12.71
C GLY A 187 -9.26 -18.57 12.03
N ILE A 188 -8.93 -17.35 11.59
CA ILE A 188 -9.86 -16.43 10.92
C ILE A 188 -9.85 -16.70 9.42
N SER A 189 -11.04 -16.92 8.84
CA SER A 189 -11.18 -17.16 7.40
C SER A 189 -11.03 -15.86 6.59
N TYR A 190 -10.22 -15.91 5.55
CA TYR A 190 -10.05 -14.83 4.57
C TYR A 190 -9.85 -15.41 3.17
N MET A 191 -10.24 -14.64 2.15
CA MET A 191 -10.09 -15.01 0.75
C MET A 191 -8.94 -14.21 0.12
N LEU A 192 -8.01 -14.93 -0.49
CA LEU A 192 -6.97 -14.36 -1.34
C LEU A 192 -7.13 -14.96 -2.74
N ILE A 193 -7.49 -14.12 -3.71
CA ILE A 193 -7.56 -14.55 -5.12
C ILE A 193 -6.23 -14.19 -5.75
N THR A 194 -5.40 -15.18 -6.06
CA THR A 194 -4.18 -14.97 -6.83
C THR A 194 -4.41 -15.54 -8.23
N SER A 195 -5.02 -14.77 -9.13
CA SER A 195 -5.15 -15.20 -10.51
C SER A 195 -3.86 -14.88 -11.28
N LEU A 196 -3.26 -15.91 -11.89
CA LEU A 196 -2.47 -15.69 -13.09
C LEU A 196 -3.47 -15.36 -14.21
N PRO A 197 -3.18 -14.40 -15.11
CA PRO A 197 -4.02 -14.20 -16.27
C PRO A 197 -4.05 -15.52 -17.04
N THR A 198 -5.20 -16.19 -17.02
CA THR A 198 -5.48 -17.28 -17.95
C THR A 198 -5.54 -16.64 -19.31
N HIS A 199 -4.46 -16.75 -20.09
CA HIS A 199 -4.59 -16.69 -21.53
C HIS A 199 -5.60 -17.78 -21.91
N GLU A 200 -6.86 -17.38 -22.09
CA GLU A 200 -7.79 -18.19 -22.86
C GLU A 200 -7.14 -18.37 -24.23
N ARG A 201 -6.54 -19.55 -24.44
CA ARG A 201 -6.29 -20.03 -25.79
C ARG A 201 -7.67 -20.22 -26.40
N GLY A 202 -8.15 -19.17 -27.06
CA GLY A 202 -9.22 -19.30 -28.03
C GLY A 202 -8.81 -20.38 -29.02
N GLY A 203 -9.50 -21.50 -28.97
CA GLY A 203 -9.72 -22.39 -30.09
C GLY A 203 -11.22 -22.44 -30.34
N PRO A 204 -11.69 -22.78 -31.54
CA PRO A 204 -10.97 -23.49 -32.61
C PRO A 204 -10.41 -22.60 -33.72
#